data_AF-A0A929YMF6-F1
#
_entry.id   AF-A0A929YMF6-F1
#
_cell.length_a   1.000
_cell.length_b   1.000
_cell.length_c   1.000
_cell.angle_alpha   90.00
_cell.angle_beta   90.00
_cell.angle_gamma   90.00
#
_symmetry.space_group_name_H-M   'P 1'
#
loop_
_entity.id
_entity.type
_entity.pdbx_description
1 polymer ?
#
loop_
_entity_poly.entity_id
_entity_poly.type
_entity_poly.pdbx_seq_one_letter_code
_entity_poly.pdbx_strand_id
1 'polypeptide(L)'
;MPLDQLIPHLTQHAHASGLAPLTFRSSNHFHWHYPIRTVYYDPHDAQATAYLLHEYGHALLGHCGYARDVQLVAMERAAWNAGCRVGAGWQVTVDDELIESALGTYRDWLHARSQCPHCNATGLQRSDGTYTCLACFTHWRANSATTCQLRRHVVKRTII
;
A
#
# COMPACT_ATOMS: atom_id res chain seq x y z
N MET A 1 21.95 -6.17 -5.27
CA MET A 1 22.13 -7.51 -4.67
C MET A 1 21.04 -8.42 -5.22
N PRO A 2 21.34 -9.65 -5.66
CA PRO A 2 20.31 -10.58 -6.14
C PRO A 2 19.42 -11.13 -5.01
N LEU A 3 18.22 -11.62 -5.35
CA LEU A 3 17.19 -12.00 -4.37
C LEU A 3 17.58 -13.19 -3.48
N ASP A 4 18.32 -14.15 -4.03
CA ASP A 4 18.82 -15.34 -3.33
C ASP A 4 19.78 -14.98 -2.17
N GLN A 5 20.49 -13.86 -2.29
CA GLN A 5 21.33 -13.31 -1.22
C GLN A 5 20.52 -12.41 -0.27
N LEU A 6 19.59 -11.62 -0.81
CA LEU A 6 18.82 -10.66 -0.01
C LEU A 6 17.83 -11.34 0.95
N ILE A 7 17.13 -12.39 0.52
CA ILE A 7 16.11 -13.08 1.34
C ILE A 7 16.69 -13.65 2.64
N PRO A 8 17.85 -14.35 2.64
CA PRO A 8 18.53 -14.75 3.88
C PRO A 8 18.85 -13.58 4.81
N HIS A 9 19.33 -12.45 4.27
CA HIS A 9 19.61 -11.25 5.05
C HIS A 9 18.34 -10.65 5.68
N LEU A 10 17.23 -10.58 4.94
CA LEU A 10 15.95 -10.13 5.46
C LEU A 10 15.38 -11.06 6.53
N THR A 11 15.60 -12.37 6.37
CA THR A 11 15.19 -13.38 7.35
C THR A 11 15.97 -13.20 8.67
N GLN A 12 17.30 -13.03 8.57
CA GLN A 12 18.15 -12.76 9.73
C GLN A 12 17.80 -11.42 10.39
N HIS A 13 17.57 -10.37 9.60
CA HIS A 13 17.19 -9.05 10.09
C HIS A 13 15.83 -9.09 10.81
N ALA A 14 14.84 -9.83 10.27
CA ALA A 14 13.54 -9.99 10.93
C ALA A 14 13.70 -10.64 12.31
N HIS A 15 14.48 -11.73 12.39
CA HIS A 15 14.78 -12.39 13.65
C HIS A 15 15.49 -11.44 14.65
N ALA A 16 16.52 -10.72 14.20
CA ALA A 16 17.25 -9.76 15.04
C ALA A 16 16.38 -8.59 15.52
N SER A 17 15.37 -8.21 14.73
CA SER A 17 14.41 -7.15 15.06
C SER A 17 13.27 -7.63 15.98
N GLY A 18 13.30 -8.89 16.42
CA GLY A 18 12.26 -9.48 17.28
C GLY A 18 10.94 -9.76 16.54
N LEU A 19 10.94 -9.73 15.20
CA LEU A 19 9.77 -10.10 14.43
C LEU A 19 9.55 -11.62 14.51
N ALA A 20 8.30 -12.02 14.69
CA ALA A 20 7.93 -13.42 14.50
C ALA A 20 8.29 -13.88 13.07
N PRO A 21 8.58 -15.18 12.88
CA PRO A 21 9.05 -15.71 11.60
C PRO A 21 8.22 -15.24 10.41
N LEU A 22 8.93 -14.84 9.36
CA LEU A 22 8.36 -14.45 8.07
C LEU A 22 8.62 -15.57 7.07
N THR A 23 7.67 -15.78 6.16
CA THR A 23 7.85 -16.65 5.00
C THR A 23 8.07 -15.78 3.76
N PHE A 24 8.99 -16.16 2.89
CA PHE A 24 9.16 -15.55 1.57
C PHE A 24 8.70 -16.55 0.50
N ARG A 25 7.84 -16.13 -0.42
CA ARG A 25 7.33 -16.99 -1.49
C ARG A 25 7.39 -16.29 -2.84
N SER A 26 7.88 -16.98 -3.87
CA SER A 26 7.76 -16.50 -5.23
C SER A 26 6.29 -16.47 -5.69
N SER A 27 5.98 -15.51 -6.53
CA SER A 27 4.65 -15.21 -7.09
C SER A 27 4.81 -14.45 -8.40
N ASN A 28 3.70 -14.09 -9.05
CA ASN A 28 3.68 -13.17 -10.19
C ASN A 28 3.36 -11.72 -9.76
N HIS A 29 3.18 -11.49 -8.46
CA HIS A 29 2.82 -10.18 -7.89
C HIS A 29 3.46 -10.01 -6.50
N PHE A 30 3.92 -8.80 -6.22
CA PHE A 30 4.40 -8.38 -4.91
C PHE A 30 3.23 -8.08 -3.99
N HIS A 31 3.25 -8.65 -2.78
CA HIS A 31 2.36 -8.24 -1.69
C HIS A 31 2.78 -8.83 -0.34
N TRP A 32 2.53 -8.09 0.73
CA TRP A 32 2.56 -8.55 2.11
C TRP A 32 1.22 -9.16 2.53
N HIS A 33 1.25 -10.43 2.92
CA HIS A 33 0.08 -11.14 3.43
C HIS A 33 0.13 -11.28 4.95
N TYR A 34 -0.41 -10.27 5.66
CA TYR A 34 -0.39 -10.19 7.13
C TYR A 34 -0.87 -11.46 7.87
N PRO A 35 -2.05 -12.04 7.59
CA PRO A 35 -2.55 -13.19 8.36
C PRO A 35 -1.63 -14.41 8.42
N ILE A 36 -0.91 -14.73 7.33
CA ILE A 36 0.01 -15.87 7.25
C ILE A 36 1.48 -15.45 7.26
N ARG A 37 1.75 -14.17 7.53
CA ARG A 37 3.09 -13.57 7.60
C ARG A 37 3.99 -13.91 6.41
N THR A 38 3.44 -13.82 5.20
CA THR A 38 4.17 -14.15 3.97
C THR A 38 4.43 -12.90 3.13
N VAL A 39 5.69 -12.70 2.75
CA VAL A 39 6.11 -11.73 1.73
C VAL A 39 6.16 -12.45 0.39
N TYR A 40 5.27 -12.06 -0.52
CA TYR A 40 5.26 -12.55 -1.89
C TYR A 40 6.06 -11.62 -2.80
N TYR A 41 6.84 -12.20 -3.71
CA TYR A 41 7.69 -11.44 -4.63
C TYR A 41 7.73 -12.08 -6.01
N ASP A 42 7.89 -11.28 -7.06
CA ASP A 42 8.15 -11.78 -8.41
C ASP A 42 9.66 -11.80 -8.69
N PRO A 43 10.28 -12.98 -8.86
CA PRO A 43 11.71 -13.06 -9.16
C PRO A 43 12.09 -12.60 -10.57
N HIS A 44 11.13 -12.44 -11.48
CA HIS A 44 11.37 -12.06 -12.88
C HIS A 44 11.23 -10.56 -13.14
N ASP A 45 10.74 -9.79 -12.16
CA ASP A 45 10.60 -8.34 -12.28
C ASP A 45 11.99 -7.67 -12.25
N ALA A 46 12.23 -6.72 -13.15
CA ALA A 46 13.51 -5.99 -13.22
C ALA A 46 13.81 -5.19 -11.94
N GLN A 47 12.77 -4.79 -11.20
CA GLN A 47 12.82 -4.05 -9.94
C GLN A 47 12.52 -4.95 -8.73
N ALA A 48 12.64 -6.27 -8.87
CA ALA A 48 12.23 -7.22 -7.83
C ALA A 48 12.86 -6.97 -6.46
N THR A 49 14.11 -6.53 -6.43
CA THR A 49 14.80 -6.19 -5.18
C THR A 49 14.14 -5.03 -4.45
N ALA A 50 13.78 -3.96 -5.18
CA ALA A 50 13.13 -2.79 -4.61
C ALA A 50 11.73 -3.13 -4.07
N TYR A 51 10.93 -3.83 -4.88
CA TYR A 51 9.59 -4.23 -4.45
C TYR A 51 9.61 -5.27 -3.32
N LEU A 52 10.57 -6.20 -3.30
CA LEU A 52 10.76 -7.10 -2.15
C LEU A 52 11.05 -6.32 -0.86
N LEU A 53 11.92 -5.31 -0.91
CA LEU A 53 12.20 -4.44 0.23
C LEU A 53 10.97 -3.65 0.69
N HIS A 54 10.14 -3.19 -0.25
CA HIS A 54 8.86 -2.55 0.06
C HIS A 54 7.91 -3.49 0.81
N GLU A 55 7.68 -4.70 0.30
CA GLU A 55 6.82 -5.69 0.97
C GLU A 55 7.38 -6.13 2.33
N TYR A 56 8.70 -6.23 2.44
CA TYR A 56 9.35 -6.44 3.72
C TYR A 56 9.12 -5.27 4.68
N GLY A 57 9.12 -4.04 4.19
CA GLY A 57 8.78 -2.84 4.97
C GLY A 57 7.38 -2.92 5.57
N HIS A 58 6.39 -3.43 4.83
CA HIS A 58 5.05 -3.70 5.36
C HIS A 58 5.08 -4.73 6.50
N ALA A 59 5.84 -5.82 6.35
CA ALA A 59 6.01 -6.82 7.38
C ALA A 59 6.69 -6.24 8.63
N LEU A 60 7.75 -5.45 8.45
CA LEU A 60 8.52 -4.81 9.51
C LEU A 60 7.68 -3.86 10.37
N LEU A 61 6.81 -3.09 9.72
CA LEU A 61 5.93 -2.13 10.38
C LEU A 61 4.63 -2.76 10.89
N GLY A 62 4.43 -4.07 10.70
CA GLY A 62 3.21 -4.77 11.11
C GLY A 62 1.95 -4.24 10.41
N HIS A 63 2.08 -3.73 9.19
CA HIS A 63 0.96 -3.16 8.46
C HIS A 63 -0.15 -4.20 8.25
N CYS A 64 -1.37 -3.85 8.68
CA CYS A 64 -2.56 -4.68 8.54
C CYS A 64 -3.81 -3.82 8.29
N GLY A 65 -4.29 -3.81 7.04
CA GLY A 65 -5.48 -3.04 6.67
C GLY A 65 -5.35 -1.52 6.93
N TYR A 66 -6.39 -0.78 6.59
CA TYR A 66 -6.47 0.67 6.82
C TYR A 66 -7.94 1.08 6.95
N ALA A 67 -8.21 2.12 7.75
CA ALA A 67 -9.58 2.62 7.97
C ALA A 67 -9.93 3.79 7.05
N ARG A 68 -8.93 4.57 6.63
CA ARG A 68 -9.08 5.72 5.72
C ARG A 68 -8.16 5.58 4.53
N ASP A 69 -8.58 6.10 3.40
CA ASP A 69 -7.85 5.93 2.14
C ASP A 69 -6.55 6.76 2.15
N VAL A 70 -6.52 7.86 2.91
CA VAL A 70 -5.27 8.61 3.18
C VAL A 70 -4.28 7.83 4.04
N GLN A 71 -4.76 6.93 4.92
CA GLN A 71 -3.88 6.09 5.72
C GLN A 71 -3.15 5.08 4.84
N LEU A 72 -3.79 4.56 3.79
CA LEU A 72 -3.12 3.68 2.84
C LEU A 72 -1.88 4.36 2.26
N VAL A 73 -2.01 5.57 1.70
CA VAL A 73 -0.86 6.30 1.13
C VAL A 73 0.25 6.53 2.15
N ALA A 74 -0.09 6.82 3.41
CA ALA A 74 0.88 6.96 4.48
C ALA A 74 1.59 5.64 4.81
N MET A 75 0.86 4.52 4.80
CA MET A 75 1.42 3.18 5.00
C MET A 75 2.35 2.78 3.85
N GLU A 76 1.97 3.02 2.59
CA GLU A 76 2.82 2.74 1.42
C GLU A 76 4.15 3.49 1.50
N ARG A 77 4.09 4.80 1.81
CA ARG A 77 5.28 5.64 2.05
C ARG A 77 6.15 5.09 3.18
N ALA A 78 5.53 4.72 4.30
CA ALA A 78 6.24 4.19 5.46
C ALA A 78 6.94 2.86 5.15
N ALA A 79 6.28 1.98 4.38
CA ALA A 79 6.86 0.72 3.93
C ALA A 79 8.07 0.92 3.03
N TRP A 80 7.98 1.83 2.04
CA TRP A 80 9.15 2.22 1.22
C TRP A 80 10.30 2.74 2.07
N ASN A 81 10.04 3.66 2.98
CA ASN A 81 11.06 4.23 3.85
C ASN A 81 11.72 3.15 4.74
N ALA A 82 10.93 2.20 5.26
CA ALA A 82 11.44 1.09 6.06
C ALA A 82 12.30 0.13 5.21
N GLY A 83 11.82 -0.24 4.03
CA GLY A 83 12.56 -1.06 3.07
C GLY A 83 13.89 -0.43 2.66
N CYS A 84 13.91 0.88 2.37
CA CYS A 84 15.13 1.61 2.00
C CYS A 84 16.15 1.65 3.16
N ARG A 85 15.69 1.90 4.39
CA ARG A 85 16.59 1.89 5.58
C ARG A 85 17.25 0.51 5.76
N VAL A 86 16.46 -0.55 5.57
CA VAL A 86 16.95 -1.93 5.68
C VAL A 86 17.92 -2.25 4.54
N GLY A 87 17.55 -1.93 3.29
CA GLY A 87 18.39 -2.14 2.10
C GLY A 87 19.72 -1.40 2.15
N ALA A 88 19.76 -0.19 2.73
CA ALA A 88 20.98 0.59 2.89
C ALA A 88 22.06 -0.16 3.72
N GLY A 89 21.65 -0.99 4.68
CA GLY A 89 22.55 -1.84 5.47
C GLY A 89 23.34 -2.85 4.63
N TRP A 90 22.87 -3.19 3.43
CA TRP A 90 23.53 -4.09 2.48
C TRP A 90 23.88 -3.41 1.16
N GLN A 91 24.01 -2.08 1.16
CA GLN A 91 24.33 -1.28 -0.03
C GLN A 91 23.34 -1.50 -1.19
N VAL A 92 22.09 -1.83 -0.87
CA VAL A 92 21.00 -1.89 -1.84
C VAL A 92 20.30 -0.54 -1.83
N THR A 93 20.47 0.21 -2.92
CA THR A 93 19.76 1.46 -3.15
C THR A 93 18.49 1.20 -3.95
N VAL A 94 17.42 1.89 -3.58
CA VAL A 94 16.17 1.94 -4.34
C VAL A 94 16.10 3.32 -4.99
N ASP A 95 15.71 3.35 -6.26
CA ASP A 95 15.56 4.59 -7.01
C ASP A 95 14.36 5.41 -6.47
N ASP A 96 14.58 6.69 -6.17
CA ASP A 96 13.54 7.60 -5.70
C ASP A 96 12.46 7.82 -6.78
N GLU A 97 12.82 7.77 -8.06
CA GLU A 97 11.84 7.87 -9.16
C GLU A 97 10.89 6.68 -9.18
N LEU A 98 11.40 5.47 -8.90
CA LEU A 98 10.59 4.26 -8.76
C LEU A 98 9.60 4.40 -7.59
N ILE A 99 10.07 4.89 -6.45
CA ILE A 99 9.23 5.09 -5.25
C ILE A 99 8.12 6.10 -5.54
N GLU A 100 8.45 7.26 -6.13
CA GLU A 100 7.46 8.28 -6.41
C GLU A 100 6.47 7.87 -7.51
N SER A 101 6.91 7.11 -8.50
CA SER A 101 6.03 6.52 -9.51
C SER A 101 5.03 5.53 -8.87
N ALA A 102 5.53 4.61 -8.03
CA ALA A 102 4.68 3.66 -7.31
C ALA A 102 3.66 4.37 -6.41
N LEU A 103 4.09 5.36 -5.62
CA LEU A 103 3.20 6.17 -4.80
C LEU A 103 2.22 7.02 -5.62
N GLY A 104 2.60 7.42 -6.84
CA GLY A 104 1.74 8.11 -7.80
C GLY A 104 0.46 7.33 -8.09
N THR A 105 0.59 6.02 -8.33
CA THR A 105 -0.56 5.14 -8.62
C THR A 105 -1.60 5.14 -7.50
N TYR A 106 -1.16 5.12 -6.24
CA TYR A 106 -2.05 5.20 -5.07
C TYR A 106 -2.67 6.58 -4.90
N ARG A 107 -1.93 7.65 -5.18
CA ARG A 107 -2.45 9.04 -5.11
C ARG A 107 -3.51 9.27 -6.18
N ASP A 108 -3.31 8.78 -7.40
CA ASP A 108 -4.28 8.87 -8.49
C ASP A 108 -5.54 8.07 -8.17
N TRP A 109 -5.38 6.86 -7.64
CA TRP A 109 -6.49 6.03 -7.16
C TRP A 109 -7.29 6.72 -6.05
N LEU A 110 -6.62 7.29 -5.05
CA LEU A 110 -7.25 8.05 -3.96
C LEU A 110 -7.98 9.29 -4.50
N HIS A 111 -7.35 10.03 -5.41
CA HIS A 111 -7.97 11.21 -6.03
C HIS A 111 -9.25 10.81 -6.78
N ALA A 112 -9.18 9.79 -7.62
CA ALA A 112 -10.34 9.28 -8.34
C ALA A 112 -11.46 8.86 -7.37
N ARG A 113 -11.16 8.19 -6.26
CA ARG A 113 -12.17 7.81 -5.26
C ARG A 113 -12.85 9.01 -4.59
N SER A 114 -12.07 10.05 -4.37
CA SER A 114 -12.52 11.30 -3.75
C SER A 114 -13.31 12.21 -4.69
N GLN A 115 -13.42 11.92 -5.99
CA GLN A 115 -14.21 12.75 -6.91
C GLN A 115 -15.70 12.52 -6.75
N CYS A 116 -16.45 13.61 -6.58
CA CYS A 116 -17.90 13.57 -6.47
C CYS A 116 -18.55 13.03 -7.75
N PRO A 117 -19.46 12.04 -7.67
CA PRO A 117 -20.14 11.50 -8.85
C PRO A 117 -21.11 12.48 -9.53
N HIS A 118 -21.42 13.62 -8.90
CA HIS A 118 -22.36 14.61 -9.42
C HIS A 118 -21.67 15.82 -10.08
N CYS A 119 -20.67 16.41 -9.43
CA CYS A 119 -20.01 17.65 -9.90
C CYS A 119 -18.50 17.51 -10.09
N ASN A 120 -17.93 16.31 -9.91
CA ASN A 120 -16.50 16.01 -10.02
C ASN A 120 -15.56 16.74 -9.04
N ALA A 121 -16.08 17.59 -8.15
CA ALA A 121 -15.28 18.20 -7.09
C ALA A 121 -14.74 17.15 -6.11
N THR A 122 -13.55 17.38 -5.57
CA THR A 122 -12.97 16.53 -4.52
C THR A 122 -13.80 16.63 -3.24
N GLY A 123 -14.23 15.48 -2.72
CA GLY A 123 -14.90 15.36 -1.44
C GLY A 123 -13.98 14.89 -0.33
N LEU A 124 -14.45 15.06 0.90
CA LEU A 124 -13.77 14.64 2.11
C LEU A 124 -14.28 13.27 2.55
N GLN A 125 -13.36 12.37 2.90
CA GLN A 125 -13.70 11.09 3.51
C GLN A 125 -14.12 11.32 4.97
N ARG A 126 -15.22 10.69 5.37
CA ARG A 126 -15.78 10.67 6.72
C ARG A 126 -15.27 9.45 7.49
N SER A 127 -15.51 9.46 8.81
CA SER A 127 -15.16 8.34 9.70
C SER A 127 -15.87 7.03 9.37
N ASP A 128 -17.03 7.07 8.71
CA ASP A 128 -17.82 5.91 8.28
C ASP A 128 -17.39 5.34 6.90
N GLY A 129 -16.27 5.84 6.36
CA GLY A 129 -15.73 5.46 5.05
C GLY A 129 -16.49 6.01 3.85
N THR A 130 -17.54 6.82 4.05
CA THR A 130 -18.21 7.54 2.97
C THR A 130 -17.50 8.86 2.68
N TYR A 131 -17.82 9.47 1.55
CA TYR A 131 -17.31 10.77 1.13
C TYR A 131 -18.44 11.79 1.11
N THR A 132 -18.10 13.05 1.35
CA THR A 132 -19.01 14.20 1.21
C THR A 132 -18.38 15.26 0.33
N CYS A 133 -19.14 15.70 -0.68
CA CYS A 133 -18.76 16.83 -1.52
C CYS A 133 -19.09 18.14 -0.80
N LEU A 134 -18.14 19.07 -0.75
CA LEU A 134 -18.37 20.40 -0.17
C LEU A 134 -19.05 21.37 -1.14
N ALA A 135 -19.05 21.08 -2.44
CA ALA A 135 -19.65 21.93 -3.46
C ALA A 135 -21.15 21.68 -3.65
N CYS A 136 -21.58 20.41 -3.71
CA CYS A 136 -22.99 20.04 -3.95
C CYS A 136 -23.60 19.16 -2.85
N PHE A 137 -22.88 18.92 -1.75
CA PHE A 137 -23.34 18.11 -0.60
C PHE A 137 -23.78 16.68 -0.95
N THR A 138 -23.37 16.16 -2.12
CA THR A 138 -23.59 14.76 -2.48
C THR A 138 -22.74 13.87 -1.57
N HIS A 139 -23.33 12.79 -1.07
CA HIS A 139 -22.67 11.78 -0.25
C HIS A 139 -22.55 10.49 -1.04
N TRP A 140 -21.39 9.84 -1.01
CA TRP A 140 -21.20 8.57 -1.72
C TRP A 140 -20.25 7.63 -0.98
N ARG A 141 -20.35 6.35 -1.29
CA ARG A 141 -19.38 5.33 -0.89
C ARG A 141 -18.67 4.82 -2.13
N ALA A 142 -17.34 4.84 -2.11
CA ALA A 142 -16.55 4.13 -3.10
C ALA A 142 -16.54 2.63 -2.76
N ASN A 143 -16.51 1.76 -3.76
CA ASN A 143 -16.35 0.33 -3.56
C ASN A 143 -14.99 -0.03 -2.95
N SER A 144 -14.81 -1.27 -2.50
CA SER A 144 -13.50 -1.73 -2.03
C SER A 144 -12.46 -1.73 -3.16
N ALA A 145 -11.20 -1.55 -2.80
CA ALA A 145 -10.06 -1.62 -3.72
C ALA A 145 -9.93 -2.98 -4.44
N THR A 146 -10.56 -4.02 -3.91
CA THR A 146 -10.54 -5.39 -4.46
C THR A 146 -11.36 -5.55 -5.74
N THR A 147 -12.17 -4.55 -6.12
CA THR A 147 -12.89 -4.55 -7.39
C THR A 147 -12.12 -3.73 -8.42
N CYS A 148 -11.74 -4.32 -9.55
CA CYS A 148 -10.88 -3.68 -10.55
C CYS A 148 -11.44 -2.38 -11.14
N GLN A 149 -12.76 -2.17 -11.11
CA GLN A 149 -13.38 -0.94 -11.59
C GLN A 149 -13.84 -0.08 -10.42
N LEU A 150 -13.40 1.18 -10.38
CA LEU A 150 -13.88 2.15 -9.40
C LEU A 150 -15.37 2.43 -9.61
N ARG A 151 -16.17 2.20 -8.57
CA ARG A 151 -17.60 2.54 -8.52
C ARG A 151 -17.86 3.46 -7.34
N ARG A 152 -18.70 4.47 -7.58
CA ARG A 152 -19.12 5.46 -6.58
C ARG A 152 -20.63 5.38 -6.43
N HIS A 153 -21.09 4.92 -5.28
CA HIS A 153 -22.51 4.73 -4.99
C HIS A 153 -23.02 5.90 -4.15
N VAL A 154 -23.94 6.70 -4.72
CA VAL A 154 -24.58 7.79 -3.99
C VAL A 154 -25.41 7.20 -2.84
N VAL A 155 -25.18 7.71 -1.63
CA VAL A 155 -25.90 7.27 -0.43
C VAL A 155 -26.99 8.29 -0.14
N LYS A 156 -28.25 7.83 -0.05
CA LYS A 156 -29.35 8.69 0.37
C LYS A 156 -29.16 9.05 1.83
N ARG A 157 -29.29 10.34 2.15
CA ARG A 157 -29.24 10.84 3.52
C ARG A 157 -30.46 10.30 4.27
N THR A 158 -30.27 9.25 5.09
CA THR A 158 -31.30 8.86 6.05
C THR A 158 -31.34 9.97 7.11
N ILE A 159 -32.40 10.77 7.07
CA ILE A 159 -32.72 11.70 8.15
C ILE A 159 -33.15 10.81 9.32
N ILE A 160 -32.36 10.81 10.40
CA ILE A 160 -32.78 10.31 11.72
C ILE A 160 -33.39 11.50 12.44
#